data_AF-A0AAV0XH59-F1
#
_entry.id   AF-A0AAV0XH59-F1
#
_cell.length_a   1.000
_cell.length_b   1.000
_cell.length_c   1.000
_cell.angle_alpha   90.00
_cell.angle_beta   90.00
_cell.angle_gamma   90.00
#
_symmetry.space_group_name_H-M   'P 1'
#
loop_
_entity.id
_entity.type
_entity.pdbx_description
1 polymer ?
#
loop_
_entity_poly.entity_id
_entity_poly.type
_entity_poly.pdbx_seq_one_letter_code
_entity_poly.pdbx_strand_id
1 'polypeptide(L)'
;MESLCIHVKYLLRGWEPSNPINLFLLLLNCLDFLLQLFLINGNITTPLKISKQRYLLHNTCPFDSIAVIITMAYIDNNQYKQFINTEKNELLQFCKDLAIHGSSKIMYLKRLHILKNIFNESDGITNVKLIDARCNITYIISKLLKDVPSAIEELRCSNINCINAEKNLSSPTIILNFCGGFNNMNTALNKYIQPITYLCTEENCDGTLTSTRIIQQHLFIETEIYANYAR
;
A
#
# COMPACT_ATOMS: atom_id res chain seq x y z
N MET A 1 -2.02 17.71 15.56
CA MET A 1 -2.97 16.63 15.92
C MET A 1 -4.32 16.96 15.29
N GLU A 2 -4.34 17.04 13.96
CA GLU A 2 -5.55 17.20 13.16
C GLU A 2 -5.31 16.48 11.84
N SER A 3 -6.37 15.97 11.23
CA SER A 3 -6.41 15.22 9.97
C SER A 3 -6.13 13.72 10.04
N LEU A 4 -7.08 12.98 10.64
CA LEU A 4 -7.48 11.68 10.10
C LEU A 4 -9.01 11.63 10.02
N CYS A 5 -9.62 12.66 9.43
CA CYS A 5 -11.03 12.62 9.06
C CYS A 5 -11.12 11.91 7.69
N ILE A 6 -10.95 10.59 7.71
CA ILE A 6 -11.20 9.74 6.56
C ILE A 6 -12.66 9.98 6.16
N HIS A 7 -12.88 10.24 4.88
CA HIS A 7 -14.15 10.57 4.25
C HIS A 7 -15.22 9.47 4.46
N VAL A 8 -15.90 9.48 5.62
CA VAL A 8 -17.17 8.75 5.85
C VAL A 8 -18.30 9.27 4.93
N LYS A 9 -18.07 10.41 4.26
CA LYS A 9 -19.02 11.07 3.36
C LYS A 9 -19.40 10.27 2.11
N TYR A 10 -18.64 9.24 1.72
CA TYR A 10 -18.93 8.46 0.51
C TYR A 10 -19.91 7.30 0.70
N LEU A 11 -20.14 6.83 1.93
CA LEU A 11 -21.08 5.73 2.21
C LEU A 11 -22.56 6.16 2.28
N LEU A 12 -22.86 7.47 2.25
CA LEU A 12 -24.23 7.99 2.43
C LEU A 12 -24.79 8.77 1.22
N ARG A 13 -24.14 8.73 0.05
CA ARG A 13 -24.75 9.31 -1.17
C ARG A 13 -25.82 8.37 -1.71
N GLY A 14 -27.07 8.61 -1.31
CA GLY A 14 -28.26 8.03 -1.96
C GLY A 14 -29.31 7.44 -1.03
N TRP A 15 -29.16 7.52 0.30
CA TRP A 15 -30.15 6.98 1.23
C TRP A 15 -30.76 8.11 2.07
N GLU A 16 -32.04 8.40 1.84
CA GLU A 16 -32.88 9.19 2.75
C GLU A 16 -33.55 8.24 3.74
N PRO A 17 -33.09 8.11 4.99
CA PRO A 17 -33.78 7.29 5.96
C PRO A 17 -34.98 8.07 6.50
N SER A 18 -36.17 7.48 6.38
CA SER A 18 -37.42 7.98 6.97
C SER A 18 -37.43 7.97 8.50
N ASN A 19 -36.36 7.48 9.16
CA ASN A 19 -36.25 7.42 10.61
C ASN A 19 -34.81 7.73 11.11
N PRO A 20 -34.58 8.86 11.82
CA PRO A 20 -33.26 9.27 12.29
C PRO A 20 -32.63 8.32 13.32
N ILE A 21 -33.42 7.51 14.03
CA ILE A 21 -32.90 6.52 15.00
C ILE A 21 -32.16 5.38 14.28
N ASN A 22 -32.66 4.94 13.13
CA ASN A 22 -32.00 3.90 12.34
C ASN A 22 -30.69 4.39 11.73
N LEU A 23 -30.61 5.67 11.34
CA LEU A 23 -29.36 6.27 10.85
C LEU A 23 -28.31 6.35 11.96
N PHE A 24 -28.70 6.72 13.18
CA PHE A 24 -27.79 6.80 14.32
C PHE A 24 -27.24 5.42 14.71
N LEU A 25 -28.09 4.39 14.77
CA LEU A 25 -27.67 3.02 15.04
C LEU A 25 -26.78 2.45 13.93
N LEU A 26 -27.06 2.77 12.66
CA LEU A 26 -26.22 2.38 11.53
C LEU A 26 -24.83 3.06 11.59
N LEU A 27 -24.80 4.35 11.93
CA LEU A 27 -23.56 5.10 12.11
C LEU A 27 -22.73 4.59 13.29
N LEU A 28 -23.36 4.25 14.41
CA LEU A 28 -22.70 3.62 15.57
C LEU A 28 -22.11 2.26 15.20
N ASN A 29 -22.89 1.38 14.57
CA ASN A 29 -22.40 0.07 14.15
C ASN A 29 -21.27 0.18 13.12
N CYS A 30 -21.36 1.16 12.21
CA CYS A 30 -20.30 1.45 11.25
C CYS A 30 -19.03 1.96 11.95
N LEU A 31 -19.18 2.85 12.94
CA LEU A 31 -18.06 3.36 13.72
C LEU A 31 -17.39 2.25 14.55
N ASP A 32 -18.17 1.39 15.19
CA ASP A 32 -17.67 0.24 15.95
C ASP A 32 -16.93 -0.75 15.06
N PHE A 33 -17.45 -1.00 13.86
CA PHE A 33 -16.77 -1.83 12.87
C PHE A 33 -15.45 -1.20 12.42
N LEU A 34 -15.42 0.11 12.11
CA LEU A 34 -14.20 0.82 11.73
C LEU A 34 -13.15 0.81 12.86
N LEU A 35 -13.59 0.97 14.12
CA LEU A 35 -12.72 0.89 15.30
C LEU A 35 -12.05 -0.47 15.41
N GLN A 36 -12.74 -1.55 15.05
CA GLN A 36 -12.14 -2.89 15.04
C GLN A 36 -11.03 -3.04 14.00
N LEU A 37 -11.05 -2.28 12.90
CA LEU A 37 -10.01 -2.35 11.86
C LEU A 37 -8.74 -1.58 12.23
N PHE A 38 -8.78 -0.71 13.25
CA PHE A 38 -7.60 0.04 13.67
C PHE A 38 -6.61 -0.84 14.42
N LEU A 39 -5.37 -0.85 13.93
CA LEU A 39 -4.24 -1.43 14.64
C LEU A 39 -3.67 -0.41 15.62
N ILE A 40 -3.51 -0.81 16.88
CA ILE A 40 -2.83 0.00 17.88
C ILE A 40 -1.35 0.11 17.50
N ASN A 41 -0.85 1.35 17.44
CA ASN A 41 0.53 1.65 17.06
C ASN A 41 1.53 0.95 18.00
N GLY A 42 2.58 0.37 17.42
CA GLY A 42 3.60 -0.38 18.16
C GLY A 42 4.19 0.36 19.37
N ASN A 43 4.39 1.67 19.25
CA ASN A 43 4.98 2.52 20.30
C ASN A 43 4.19 2.51 21.62
N ILE A 44 2.89 2.17 21.59
CA ILE A 44 2.01 2.11 22.76
C ILE A 44 1.52 0.69 23.06
N THR A 45 2.00 -0.31 22.33
CA THR A 45 1.65 -1.72 22.57
C THR A 45 2.54 -2.37 23.63
N THR A 46 1.98 -3.36 24.32
CA THR A 46 2.75 -4.21 25.23
C THR A 46 3.58 -5.25 24.46
N PRO A 47 4.67 -5.78 25.04
CA PRO A 47 5.48 -6.79 24.39
C PRO A 47 4.68 -8.02 23.97
N LEU A 48 4.86 -8.44 22.72
CA LEU A 48 4.30 -9.68 22.19
C LEU A 48 5.22 -10.85 22.54
N LYS A 49 4.65 -12.01 22.88
CA LYS A 49 5.41 -13.21 23.22
C LYS A 49 5.26 -14.26 22.13
N ILE A 50 6.38 -14.69 21.54
CA ILE A 50 6.47 -15.85 20.66
C ILE A 50 7.35 -16.88 21.35
N SER A 51 6.78 -18.03 21.71
CA SER A 51 7.44 -19.08 22.49
C SER A 51 8.03 -18.53 23.81
N LYS A 52 9.36 -18.47 23.96
CA LYS A 52 10.04 -17.93 25.15
C LYS A 52 10.58 -16.50 24.96
N GLN A 53 10.51 -15.96 23.75
CA GLN A 53 11.06 -14.65 23.40
C GLN A 53 9.97 -13.57 23.42
N ARG A 54 10.29 -12.41 24.00
CA ARG A 54 9.44 -11.22 23.97
C ARG A 54 9.93 -10.26 22.89
N TYR A 55 8.99 -9.62 22.21
CA TYR A 55 9.24 -8.67 21.13
C TYR A 55 8.51 -7.35 21.41
N LEU A 56 9.21 -6.25 21.21
CA LEU A 56 8.65 -4.91 21.13
C LEU A 56 8.74 -4.42 19.68
N LEU A 57 7.64 -3.85 19.20
CA LEU A 57 7.53 -3.28 17.85
C LEU A 57 7.36 -1.79 17.97
N HIS A 58 8.21 -1.01 17.31
CA HIS A 58 8.15 0.45 17.36
C HIS A 58 7.96 1.03 15.96
N ASN A 59 7.43 2.25 15.89
CA ASN A 59 7.28 3.05 14.68
C ASN A 59 6.53 2.36 13.53
N THR A 60 5.50 1.58 13.86
CA THR A 60 4.72 0.77 12.91
C THR A 60 3.73 1.56 12.06
N CYS A 61 3.63 2.88 12.24
CA CYS A 61 2.63 3.74 11.60
C CYS A 61 2.56 3.57 10.07
N PRO A 62 3.68 3.49 9.31
CA PRO A 62 3.62 3.29 7.86
C PRO A 62 2.95 1.97 7.48
N PHE A 63 3.28 0.88 8.19
CA PHE A 63 2.65 -0.42 7.99
C PHE A 63 1.17 -0.39 8.34
N ASP A 64 0.84 0.12 9.53
CA ASP A 64 -0.54 0.15 10.03
C ASP A 64 -1.44 0.97 9.09
N SER A 65 -0.92 2.09 8.57
CA SER A 65 -1.64 2.95 7.61
C SER A 65 -1.95 2.23 6.31
N ILE A 66 -0.96 1.55 5.72
CA ILE A 66 -1.16 0.79 4.48
C ILE A 66 -2.11 -0.39 4.69
N ALA A 67 -1.97 -1.10 5.81
CA ALA A 67 -2.85 -2.20 6.15
C ALA A 67 -4.32 -1.75 6.22
N VAL A 68 -4.60 -0.62 6.89
CA VAL A 68 -5.96 -0.08 6.97
C VAL A 68 -6.47 0.34 5.59
N ILE A 69 -5.67 1.04 4.77
CA ILE A 69 -6.08 1.46 3.42
C ILE A 69 -6.48 0.26 2.55
N ILE A 70 -5.65 -0.78 2.52
CA ILE A 70 -5.93 -2.00 1.72
C ILE A 70 -7.15 -2.75 2.29
N THR A 71 -7.26 -2.85 3.61
CA THR A 71 -8.39 -3.49 4.30
C THR A 71 -9.71 -2.80 3.94
N MET A 72 -9.73 -1.47 3.95
CA MET A 72 -10.89 -0.68 3.54
C MET A 72 -11.21 -0.89 2.05
N ALA A 73 -10.21 -0.82 1.17
CA ALA A 73 -10.42 -1.09 -0.25
C ALA A 73 -10.95 -2.52 -0.51
N TYR A 74 -10.53 -3.51 0.27
CA TYR A 74 -11.05 -4.87 0.21
C TYR A 74 -12.53 -4.96 0.63
N ILE A 75 -12.96 -4.14 1.59
CA ILE A 75 -14.36 -4.09 2.04
C ILE A 75 -15.23 -3.36 1.01
N ASP A 76 -14.75 -2.24 0.48
CA ASP A 76 -15.53 -1.30 -0.33
C ASP A 76 -15.61 -1.68 -1.81
N ASN A 77 -14.66 -2.47 -2.33
CA ASN A 77 -14.58 -2.81 -3.75
C ASN A 77 -14.61 -4.33 -4.00
N ASN A 78 -15.71 -4.81 -4.58
CA ASN A 78 -15.91 -6.24 -4.87
C ASN A 78 -14.89 -6.83 -5.86
N GLN A 79 -14.45 -6.07 -6.86
CA GLN A 79 -13.44 -6.56 -7.82
C GLN A 79 -12.08 -6.72 -7.12
N TYR A 80 -11.70 -5.72 -6.32
CA TYR A 80 -10.46 -5.75 -5.55
C TYR A 80 -10.48 -6.85 -4.47
N LYS A 81 -11.65 -7.10 -3.86
CA LYS A 81 -11.89 -8.24 -2.98
C LYS A 81 -11.66 -9.58 -3.67
N GLN A 82 -12.21 -9.78 -4.87
CA GLN A 82 -12.01 -11.00 -5.65
C GLN A 82 -10.53 -11.23 -5.96
N PHE A 83 -9.84 -10.17 -6.38
CA PHE A 83 -8.40 -10.17 -6.61
C PHE A 83 -7.61 -10.58 -5.35
N ILE A 84 -7.81 -9.91 -4.22
CA ILE A 84 -7.12 -10.26 -2.96
C ILE A 84 -7.43 -11.69 -2.52
N ASN A 85 -8.64 -12.20 -2.80
CA ASN A 85 -9.01 -13.57 -2.46
C ASN A 85 -8.23 -14.63 -3.25
N THR A 86 -7.70 -14.30 -4.43
CA THR A 86 -6.87 -15.21 -5.24
C THR A 86 -5.38 -15.04 -4.99
N GLU A 87 -4.96 -13.90 -4.45
CA GLU A 87 -3.56 -13.59 -4.19
C GLU A 87 -2.98 -14.33 -2.98
N LYS A 88 -1.68 -14.61 -2.99
CA LYS A 88 -0.96 -15.23 -1.85
C LYS A 88 -0.02 -14.27 -1.13
N ASN A 89 -0.01 -13.00 -1.55
CA ASN A 89 0.83 -11.98 -0.95
C ASN A 89 0.54 -11.82 0.55
N GLU A 90 1.60 -11.82 1.37
CA GLU A 90 1.50 -11.84 2.83
C GLU A 90 0.75 -10.62 3.39
N LEU A 91 1.01 -9.42 2.86
CA LEU A 91 0.32 -8.20 3.27
C LEU A 91 -1.15 -8.21 2.85
N LEU A 92 -1.46 -8.66 1.63
CA LEU A 92 -2.85 -8.73 1.15
C LEU A 92 -3.67 -9.74 1.98
N GLN A 93 -3.09 -10.89 2.32
CA GLN A 93 -3.74 -11.86 3.21
C GLN A 93 -3.92 -11.31 4.62
N PHE A 94 -2.93 -10.58 5.16
CA PHE A 94 -3.07 -9.87 6.43
C PHE A 94 -4.26 -8.89 6.41
N CYS A 95 -4.40 -8.09 5.34
CA CYS A 95 -5.48 -7.10 5.22
C CYS A 95 -6.85 -7.76 5.07
N LYS A 96 -6.93 -8.86 4.31
CA LYS A 96 -8.13 -9.69 4.22
C LYS A 96 -8.54 -10.22 5.59
N ASP A 97 -7.60 -10.79 6.34
CA ASP A 97 -7.88 -11.32 7.68
C ASP A 97 -8.30 -10.20 8.64
N LEU A 98 -7.68 -9.02 8.54
CA LEU A 98 -8.06 -7.85 9.32
C LEU A 98 -9.50 -7.41 9.00
N ALA A 99 -9.89 -7.42 7.72
CA ALA A 99 -11.25 -7.05 7.30
C ALA A 99 -12.31 -8.03 7.83
N ILE A 100 -11.98 -9.32 7.91
CA ILE A 100 -12.94 -10.37 8.30
C ILE A 100 -13.02 -10.49 9.83
N HIS A 101 -11.89 -10.38 10.52
CA HIS A 101 -11.78 -10.72 11.95
C HIS A 101 -11.53 -9.53 12.87
N GLY A 102 -11.25 -8.35 12.32
CA GLY A 102 -10.84 -7.18 13.08
C GLY A 102 -9.48 -7.36 13.76
N SER A 103 -9.08 -6.34 14.51
CA SER A 103 -7.85 -6.32 15.28
C SER A 103 -7.94 -7.30 16.45
N SER A 104 -6.95 -8.17 16.56
CA SER A 104 -6.88 -9.19 17.60
C SER A 104 -5.43 -9.50 17.94
N LYS A 105 -5.20 -10.22 19.05
CA LYS A 105 -3.85 -10.67 19.42
C LYS A 105 -3.16 -11.45 18.30
N ILE A 106 -3.92 -12.25 17.54
CA ILE A 106 -3.39 -13.00 16.39
C ILE A 106 -2.96 -12.05 15.28
N MET A 107 -3.73 -11.00 15.00
CA MET A 107 -3.34 -9.97 14.03
C MET A 107 -2.04 -9.27 14.44
N TYR A 108 -1.87 -8.93 15.73
CA TYR A 108 -0.61 -8.36 16.21
C TYR A 108 0.59 -9.30 16.06
N LEU A 109 0.39 -10.61 16.23
CA LEU A 109 1.43 -11.61 15.98
C LEU A 109 1.77 -11.75 14.50
N LYS A 110 0.77 -11.71 13.60
CA LYS A 110 0.98 -11.69 12.14
C LYS A 110 1.73 -10.43 11.71
N ARG A 111 1.34 -9.25 12.24
CA ARG A 111 2.06 -7.98 12.00
C ARG A 111 3.52 -8.08 12.42
N LEU A 112 3.78 -8.62 13.62
CA LEU A 112 5.15 -8.86 14.09
C LEU A 112 5.91 -9.78 13.11
N HIS A 113 5.31 -10.88 12.66
CA HIS A 113 5.95 -11.79 11.71
C HIS A 113 6.33 -11.09 10.39
N ILE A 114 5.41 -10.33 9.80
CA ILE A 114 5.67 -9.58 8.55
C ILE A 114 6.82 -8.59 8.74
N LEU A 115 6.76 -7.78 9.81
CA LEU A 115 7.76 -6.73 10.05
C LEU A 115 9.14 -7.30 10.38
N LYS A 116 9.21 -8.46 11.03
CA LYS A 116 10.46 -9.19 11.25
C LYS A 116 11.18 -9.59 9.95
N ASN A 117 10.44 -9.81 8.87
CA ASN A 117 11.02 -10.24 7.60
C ASN A 117 11.65 -9.07 6.82
N ILE A 118 11.34 -7.83 7.17
CA ILE A 118 11.78 -6.62 6.43
C ILE A 118 12.53 -5.59 7.28
N PHE A 119 12.64 -5.81 8.60
CA PHE A 119 13.42 -5.02 9.54
C PHE A 119 14.29 -5.90 10.42
N ASN A 120 15.46 -5.39 10.78
CA ASN A 120 16.38 -6.11 11.65
C ASN A 120 15.90 -6.12 13.10
N GLU A 121 16.17 -7.22 13.79
CA GLU A 121 16.01 -7.31 15.24
C GLU A 121 17.24 -6.73 15.94
N SER A 122 17.03 -5.99 17.02
CA SER A 122 18.07 -5.58 17.95
C SER A 122 17.83 -6.17 19.34
N ASP A 123 18.92 -6.38 20.07
CA ASP A 123 18.85 -6.73 21.48
C ASP A 123 18.35 -5.54 22.29
N GLY A 124 17.19 -5.71 22.92
CA GLY A 124 16.67 -4.79 23.92
C GLY A 124 17.16 -5.14 25.33
N ILE A 125 16.69 -4.37 26.32
CA ILE A 125 16.98 -4.62 27.73
C ILE A 125 16.21 -5.86 28.20
N THR A 126 16.84 -6.75 28.98
CA THR A 126 16.18 -7.87 29.71
C THR A 126 15.44 -8.91 28.86
N ASN A 127 16.12 -9.62 27.94
CA ASN A 127 15.54 -10.70 27.11
C ASN A 127 14.32 -10.28 26.27
N VAL A 128 14.24 -9.00 25.90
CA VAL A 128 13.25 -8.48 24.95
C VAL A 128 13.98 -8.09 23.67
N LYS A 129 13.51 -8.56 22.51
CA LYS A 129 14.00 -8.14 21.21
C LYS A 129 13.20 -6.93 20.75
N LEU A 130 13.87 -5.95 20.16
CA LEU A 130 13.25 -4.75 19.62
C LEU A 130 13.30 -4.79 18.09
N ILE A 131 12.22 -4.36 17.45
CA ILE A 131 12.16 -4.11 16.01
C ILE A 131 11.68 -2.67 15.84
N ASP A 132 12.58 -1.81 15.36
CA ASP A 132 12.24 -0.44 14.97
C ASP A 132 11.82 -0.44 13.49
N ALA A 133 10.51 -0.32 13.23
CA ALA A 133 9.92 -0.32 11.89
C ALA A 133 9.86 1.07 11.25
N ARG A 134 10.68 2.02 11.71
CA ARG A 134 10.72 3.39 11.17
C ARG A 134 11.10 3.37 9.69
N CYS A 135 10.18 3.83 8.85
CA CYS A 135 10.37 3.92 7.41
C CYS A 135 9.35 4.90 6.81
N ASN A 136 9.42 5.10 5.49
CA ASN A 136 8.35 5.74 4.73
C ASN A 136 7.37 4.67 4.19
N ILE A 137 6.20 5.13 3.73
CA ILE A 137 5.17 4.26 3.15
C ILE A 137 5.69 3.52 1.91
N THR A 138 6.46 4.20 1.07
CA THR A 138 7.05 3.64 -0.16
C THR A 138 7.92 2.42 0.15
N TYR A 139 8.67 2.41 1.25
CA TYR A 139 9.46 1.27 1.68
C TYR A 139 8.58 0.05 1.96
N ILE A 140 7.49 0.22 2.72
CA ILE A 140 6.54 -0.86 3.01
C ILE A 140 5.97 -1.45 1.72
N ILE A 141 5.48 -0.60 0.81
CA ILE A 141 4.91 -1.03 -0.48
C ILE A 141 5.97 -1.76 -1.32
N SER A 142 7.17 -1.18 -1.45
CA SER A 142 8.25 -1.75 -2.25
C SER A 142 8.74 -3.11 -1.74
N LYS A 143 8.67 -3.36 -0.42
CA LYS A 143 9.09 -4.63 0.18
C LYS A 143 7.98 -5.67 0.15
N LEU A 144 6.75 -5.26 0.48
CA LEU A 144 5.65 -6.19 0.70
C LEU A 144 4.77 -6.41 -0.53
N LEU A 145 4.80 -5.54 -1.54
CA LEU A 145 3.99 -5.65 -2.77
C LEU A 145 4.84 -5.75 -4.05
N LYS A 146 6.12 -6.11 -3.94
CA LYS A 146 7.02 -6.27 -5.10
C LYS A 146 6.49 -7.24 -6.17
N ASP A 147 5.82 -8.31 -5.75
CA ASP A 147 5.30 -9.37 -6.62
C ASP A 147 3.86 -9.10 -7.07
N VAL A 148 3.26 -8.03 -6.53
CA VAL A 148 1.92 -7.56 -6.86
C VAL A 148 1.99 -6.04 -7.07
N PRO A 149 2.71 -5.57 -8.11
CA PRO A 149 3.06 -4.16 -8.25
C PRO A 149 1.88 -3.32 -8.75
N SER A 150 2.00 -1.99 -8.66
CA SER A 150 1.04 -1.06 -9.26
C SER A 150 1.15 -0.99 -10.79
N ALA A 151 2.36 -1.15 -11.33
CA ALA A 151 2.60 -1.15 -12.75
C ALA A 151 3.72 -2.13 -13.12
N ILE A 152 3.70 -2.61 -14.36
CA ILE A 152 4.79 -3.33 -15.00
C ILE A 152 5.24 -2.51 -16.21
N GLU A 153 6.53 -2.19 -16.27
CA GLU A 153 7.15 -1.53 -17.41
C GLU A 153 7.81 -2.60 -18.30
N GLU A 154 7.32 -2.72 -19.52
CA GLU A 154 7.85 -3.58 -20.57
C GLU A 154 8.81 -2.76 -21.43
N LEU A 155 10.07 -3.18 -21.45
CA LEU A 155 11.12 -2.62 -22.29
C LEU A 155 11.37 -3.56 -23.45
N ARG A 156 11.31 -3.05 -24.67
CA ARG A 156 11.61 -3.83 -25.88
C ARG A 156 12.58 -3.09 -26.80
N CYS A 157 13.67 -3.75 -27.17
CA CYS A 157 14.61 -3.21 -28.16
C CYS A 157 14.22 -3.65 -29.57
N SER A 158 14.36 -2.75 -30.54
CA SER A 158 14.21 -3.11 -31.95
C SER A 158 15.32 -4.05 -32.45
N ASN A 159 16.45 -4.12 -31.75
CA ASN A 159 17.51 -5.09 -32.02
C ASN A 159 17.31 -6.34 -31.15
N ILE A 160 16.94 -7.44 -31.78
CA ILE A 160 16.69 -8.73 -31.10
C ILE A 160 17.94 -9.36 -30.48
N ASN A 161 19.14 -8.97 -30.95
CA ASN A 161 20.41 -9.46 -30.41
C ASN A 161 20.91 -8.60 -29.23
N CYS A 162 20.15 -7.58 -28.83
CA CYS A 162 20.46 -6.78 -27.66
C CYS A 162 20.30 -7.60 -26.37
N ILE A 163 21.21 -7.42 -25.40
CA ILE A 163 21.07 -8.04 -24.07
C ILE A 163 19.79 -7.61 -23.34
N ASN A 164 19.29 -6.41 -23.65
CA ASN A 164 18.02 -5.87 -23.19
C ASN A 164 16.92 -5.94 -24.26
N ALA A 165 16.93 -6.97 -25.12
CA ALA A 165 15.94 -7.14 -26.18
C ALA A 165 14.50 -7.13 -25.63
N GLU A 166 14.26 -7.78 -24.49
CA GLU A 166 13.00 -7.72 -23.75
C GLU A 166 13.26 -7.79 -22.25
N LYS A 167 12.66 -6.87 -21.48
CA LYS A 167 12.78 -6.82 -20.02
C LYS A 167 11.51 -6.27 -19.40
N ASN A 168 11.07 -6.90 -18.31
CA ASN A 168 9.97 -6.40 -17.50
C ASN A 168 10.48 -5.87 -16.16
N LEU A 169 10.02 -4.69 -15.77
CA LEU A 169 10.33 -4.04 -14.50
C LEU A 169 9.04 -3.86 -13.69
N SER A 170 9.02 -4.42 -12.48
CA SER A 170 7.91 -4.23 -11.55
C SER A 170 8.06 -2.90 -10.80
N SER A 171 6.99 -2.12 -10.78
CA SER A 171 6.90 -0.84 -10.07
C SER A 171 5.81 -0.92 -9.00
N PRO A 172 6.16 -1.19 -7.73
CA PRO A 172 5.19 -1.32 -6.65
C PRO A 172 4.39 -0.04 -6.40
N THR A 173 5.01 1.12 -6.64
CA THR A 173 4.38 2.44 -6.67
C THR A 173 4.55 3.07 -8.05
N ILE A 174 3.70 4.05 -8.36
CA ILE A 174 3.86 4.93 -9.51
C ILE A 174 4.01 6.37 -9.04
N ILE A 175 4.82 7.15 -9.74
CA ILE A 175 5.01 8.57 -9.44
C ILE A 175 4.26 9.36 -10.50
N LEU A 176 3.32 10.20 -10.07
CA LEU A 176 2.57 11.08 -10.95
C LEU A 176 2.78 12.54 -10.54
N ASN A 177 3.00 13.38 -11.55
CA ASN A 177 3.00 14.82 -11.39
C ASN A 177 1.62 15.37 -11.74
N PHE A 178 0.94 15.91 -10.73
CA PHE A 178 -0.35 16.56 -10.87
C PHE A 178 -0.18 18.07 -11.03
N CYS A 179 0.33 18.51 -12.19
CA CYS A 179 0.29 19.93 -12.55
C CYS A 179 -1.18 20.42 -12.48
N GLY A 180 -1.51 21.32 -11.55
CA GLY A 180 -2.88 21.82 -11.36
C GLY A 180 -3.78 20.98 -10.44
N GLY A 181 -3.22 20.04 -9.67
CA GLY A 181 -3.94 19.26 -8.66
C GLY A 181 -4.67 18.01 -9.20
N PHE A 182 -5.45 17.35 -8.35
CA PHE A 182 -6.05 16.04 -8.63
C PHE A 182 -7.06 16.01 -9.79
N ASN A 183 -7.57 17.18 -10.23
CA ASN A 183 -8.47 17.25 -11.40
C ASN A 183 -7.80 16.73 -12.68
N ASN A 184 -6.46 16.75 -12.74
CA ASN A 184 -5.68 16.28 -13.88
C ASN A 184 -5.20 14.83 -13.72
N MET A 185 -5.80 14.05 -12.82
CA MET A 185 -5.37 12.67 -12.56
C MET A 185 -5.42 11.78 -13.80
N ASN A 186 -6.51 11.84 -14.56
CA ASN A 186 -6.65 11.06 -15.79
C ASN A 186 -5.59 11.44 -16.82
N THR A 187 -5.31 12.74 -16.97
CA THR A 187 -4.26 13.24 -17.87
C THR A 187 -2.88 12.75 -17.45
N ALA A 188 -2.58 12.79 -16.14
CA ALA A 188 -1.31 12.29 -15.60
C ALA A 188 -1.14 10.78 -15.81
N LEU A 189 -2.19 10.00 -15.57
CA LEU A 189 -2.19 8.55 -15.80
C LEU A 189 -2.03 8.21 -17.29
N ASN A 190 -2.77 8.90 -18.16
CA ASN A 190 -2.65 8.70 -19.61
C ASN A 190 -1.24 9.03 -20.11
N LYS A 191 -0.62 10.09 -19.58
CA LYS A 191 0.78 10.40 -19.87
C LYS A 191 1.74 9.33 -19.35
N TYR A 192 1.48 8.77 -18.16
CA TYR A 192 2.34 7.75 -17.56
C TYR A 192 2.37 6.44 -18.38
N ILE A 193 1.23 6.04 -18.94
CA ILE A 193 1.11 4.80 -19.76
C ILE A 193 1.49 5.01 -21.22
N GLN A 194 1.68 6.24 -21.68
CA GLN A 194 2.07 6.50 -23.06
C GLN A 194 3.45 5.88 -23.34
N PRO A 195 3.60 5.11 -24.44
CA PRO A 195 4.89 4.54 -24.80
C PRO A 195 5.95 5.62 -25.02
N ILE A 196 7.14 5.39 -24.49
CA ILE A 196 8.29 6.28 -24.67
C ILE A 196 9.35 5.51 -25.45
N THR A 197 9.95 6.16 -26.44
CA THR A 197 11.04 5.59 -27.23
C THR A 197 12.33 6.38 -26.98
N TYR A 198 13.45 5.66 -26.91
CA TYR A 198 14.77 6.24 -26.76
C TYR A 198 15.83 5.33 -27.39
N LEU A 199 17.00 5.89 -27.68
CA LEU A 199 18.13 5.12 -28.21
C LEU A 199 18.62 4.11 -27.17
N CYS A 200 18.91 2.89 -27.61
CA CYS A 200 19.51 1.88 -26.73
C CYS A 200 20.91 2.33 -26.29
N THR A 201 21.21 2.19 -25.00
CA THR A 201 22.50 2.60 -24.41
C THR A 201 23.47 1.43 -24.25
N GLU A 202 23.09 0.23 -24.67
CA GLU A 202 23.94 -0.96 -24.58
C GLU A 202 25.06 -0.93 -25.62
N GLU A 203 26.24 -1.40 -25.23
CA GLU A 203 27.39 -1.47 -26.13
C GLU A 203 27.07 -2.36 -27.34
N ASN A 204 27.36 -1.84 -28.55
CA ASN A 204 27.09 -2.51 -29.83
C ASN A 204 25.60 -2.70 -30.17
N CYS A 205 24.72 -1.87 -29.63
CA CYS A 205 23.29 -1.86 -29.99
C CYS A 205 22.84 -0.51 -30.54
N ASP A 206 22.61 -0.45 -31.86
CA ASP A 206 22.04 0.73 -32.53
C ASP A 206 20.49 0.70 -32.56
N GLY A 207 19.88 -0.11 -31.71
CA GLY A 207 18.42 -0.27 -31.65
C GLY A 207 17.71 0.87 -30.92
N THR A 208 16.40 0.97 -31.11
CA THR A 208 15.52 1.84 -30.33
C THR A 208 14.86 0.99 -29.24
N LEU A 209 14.93 1.46 -27.99
CA LEU A 209 14.18 0.88 -26.88
C LEU A 209 12.81 1.56 -26.78
N THR A 210 11.76 0.75 -26.71
CA THR A 210 10.39 1.20 -26.43
C THR A 210 10.03 0.76 -25.02
N SER A 211 9.68 1.72 -24.16
CA SER A 211 9.12 1.50 -22.84
C SER A 211 7.60 1.65 -22.88
N THR A 212 6.88 0.63 -22.44
CA THR A 212 5.42 0.65 -22.30
C THR A 212 5.06 0.29 -20.86
N ARG A 213 4.14 1.03 -20.23
CA ARG A 213 3.74 0.78 -18.84
C ARG A 213 2.31 0.28 -18.76
N ILE A 214 2.12 -0.84 -18.08
CA ILE A 214 0.83 -1.51 -17.89
C ILE A 214 0.45 -1.42 -16.41
N ILE A 215 -0.64 -0.69 -16.14
CA ILE A 215 -1.24 -0.57 -14.81
C ILE A 215 -1.85 -1.90 -14.39
N GLN A 216 -1.73 -2.24 -13.11
CA GLN A 216 -2.21 -3.48 -12.50
C GLN A 216 -3.50 -3.25 -11.68
N GLN A 217 -3.86 -4.24 -10.86
CA GLN A 217 -5.14 -4.30 -10.12
C GLN A 217 -5.29 -3.22 -9.02
N HIS A 218 -4.20 -2.63 -8.56
CA HIS A 218 -4.21 -1.46 -7.69
C HIS A 218 -3.17 -0.43 -8.12
N LEU A 219 -3.32 0.78 -7.59
CA LEU A 219 -2.38 1.87 -7.81
C LEU A 219 -2.02 2.54 -6.49
N PHE A 220 -0.75 2.44 -6.12
CA PHE A 220 -0.15 3.29 -5.11
C PHE A 220 0.55 4.45 -5.80
N ILE A 221 -0.01 5.64 -5.65
CA ILE A 221 0.45 6.85 -6.33
C ILE A 221 1.23 7.71 -5.35
N GLU A 222 2.51 7.88 -5.63
CA GLU A 222 3.33 8.91 -5.02
C GLU A 222 3.13 10.21 -5.80
N THR A 223 2.82 11.28 -5.06
CA THR A 223 2.57 12.59 -5.67
C THR A 223 3.81 13.43 -5.53
N GLU A 224 4.37 13.87 -6.65
CA GLU A 224 5.36 14.94 -6.64
C GLU A 224 4.64 16.26 -6.37
N ILE A 225 4.37 16.54 -5.10
CA ILE A 225 4.01 17.91 -4.70
C ILE A 225 5.32 18.68 -4.68
N TYR A 226 5.67 19.28 -5.82
CA TYR A 226 6.51 20.47 -5.75
C TYR A 226 5.73 21.48 -4.92
N ALA A 227 6.16 21.67 -3.67
CA ALA A 227 5.83 22.88 -2.96
C ALA A 227 6.37 24.02 -3.83
N ASN A 228 5.52 24.59 -4.68
CA ASN A 228 5.72 25.93 -5.22
C ASN A 228 5.59 26.92 -4.05
N TYR A 229 6.57 26.85 -3.16
CA TYR A 229 6.89 27.90 -2.20
C TYR A 229 8.30 28.37 -2.55
N ALA A 230 8.32 29.54 -3.20
CA ALA A 230 9.41 30.49 -3.32
C ALA A 230 10.66 30.07 -4.10
N ARG A 231 10.76 30.59 -5.34
CA ARG A 231 11.70 31.67 -5.64
C ARG A 231 11.01 32.75 -6.47
#